data_AF-A0A4S8LWI0-F1
#
_entry.id   AF-A0A4S8LWI0-F1
#
_cell.length_a   1.000
_cell.length_b   1.000
_cell.length_c   1.000
_cell.angle_alpha   90.00
_cell.angle_beta   90.00
_cell.angle_gamma   90.00
#
_symmetry.space_group_name_H-M   'P 1'
#
loop_
_entity.id
_entity.type
_entity.pdbx_description
1 polymer ?
#
loop_
_entity_poly.entity_id
_entity_poly.type
_entity_poly.pdbx_seq_one_letter_code
_entity_poly.pdbx_strand_id
1 'polypeptide(L)'
;MGIKDLWKIVSSSRQETSFTELSWNHFENTGRPLIIGVDSSLWFCQIQAALSARGLHAQLGSNPELAAVFYKLSFFLSLPIVLVFVFDGPLRPGLKRSKRVGAAAHWMTQPFKELVLTFGYHVHKAPGEAEAELAHMNAAGLIDAVLTDDSDALLFGARLIIRSPHIKRDPDSVATYHANDIAQDANTPLMHGGMILFAVLRGGDYSKGLNKCGSRTAYGLTHTELGTELLLAVDENQETLSTFLPSWRRKLRHHLANDPYGFIGRKNKKLATNIPKNFPSMDVVKMYAKPLISDWTNLPTTSWNDMALPDLHGLSALTEHLFRWRSAGSMEQKFSSKVFSPFSVKYLTMLLSTPNLTVKYGAEVFQILDVTNVKTASDRTMFNIRFNTNVLACLSSYAPGVDAPIIQVWIPSCIIAAIPALFRNYCNHLQSSKKTPSVWRKLALVNSISDERSGDNLEAVSGVIDDPHSEDMIDLTDSDSDDTIIDLTIDSDVTVIDLTVDM
;
A
#
# COMPACT_ATOMS: atom_id res chain seq x y z
N MET A 1 15.55 -2.71 -2.66
CA MET A 1 16.77 -3.35 -2.12
C MET A 1 16.96 -4.68 -2.86
N GLY A 2 17.33 -5.79 -2.24
CA GLY A 2 17.37 -7.13 -2.86
C GLY A 2 18.34 -7.41 -4.00
N ILE A 3 17.99 -8.42 -4.79
CA ILE A 3 18.71 -8.92 -5.97
C ILE A 3 18.98 -7.79 -7.00
N LYS A 4 20.27 -7.59 -7.28
CA LYS A 4 20.69 -6.56 -8.23
C LYS A 4 20.18 -6.84 -9.65
N ASP A 5 19.59 -5.80 -10.25
CA ASP A 5 19.01 -5.77 -11.61
C ASP A 5 17.68 -6.52 -11.78
N LEU A 6 17.13 -7.21 -10.77
CA LEU A 6 15.86 -7.96 -10.90
C LEU A 6 14.67 -7.03 -11.22
N TRP A 7 14.54 -5.89 -10.54
CA TRP A 7 13.52 -4.88 -10.84
C TRP A 7 13.57 -4.31 -12.27
N LYS A 8 14.68 -4.46 -13.01
CA LYS A 8 14.81 -4.05 -14.42
C LYS A 8 14.42 -5.16 -15.41
N ILE A 9 14.31 -6.39 -14.93
CA ILE A 9 13.86 -7.54 -15.73
C ILE A 9 12.34 -7.59 -15.66
N VAL A 10 11.76 -7.45 -14.47
CA VAL A 10 10.31 -7.46 -14.27
C VAL A 10 9.64 -6.11 -14.56
N SER A 11 10.35 -5.11 -15.08
CA SER A 11 9.81 -3.74 -15.26
C SER A 11 8.77 -3.60 -16.37
N SER A 12 8.67 -4.56 -17.29
CA SER A 12 7.66 -4.60 -18.35
C SER A 12 6.27 -4.95 -17.82
N SER A 13 6.19 -5.82 -16.80
CA SER A 13 4.95 -6.21 -16.12
C SER A 13 4.58 -5.24 -14.98
N ARG A 14 5.10 -4.01 -15.03
CA ARG A 14 4.80 -2.95 -14.06
C ARG A 14 3.51 -2.27 -14.46
N GLN A 15 2.55 -2.21 -13.55
CA GLN A 15 1.37 -1.35 -13.68
C GLN A 15 1.58 -0.11 -12.79
N GLU A 16 1.26 1.08 -13.31
CA GLU A 16 1.22 2.32 -12.54
C GLU A 16 -0.22 2.61 -12.11
N THR A 17 -0.43 2.98 -10.85
CA THR A 17 -1.76 3.21 -10.24
C THR A 17 -1.56 4.04 -8.96
N SER A 18 -2.61 4.24 -8.15
CA SER A 18 -2.53 4.90 -6.86
C SER A 18 -3.09 4.03 -5.73
N PHE A 19 -2.72 4.28 -4.46
CA PHE A 19 -3.36 3.60 -3.33
C PHE A 19 -4.86 3.89 -3.29
N THR A 20 -5.28 5.11 -3.62
CA THR A 20 -6.68 5.51 -3.74
C THR A 20 -7.41 4.62 -4.74
N GLU A 21 -6.95 4.57 -5.99
CA GLU A 21 -7.59 3.76 -7.05
C GLU A 21 -7.63 2.27 -6.66
N LEU A 22 -6.48 1.71 -6.30
CA LEU A 22 -6.32 0.29 -6.02
C LEU A 22 -7.18 -0.17 -4.83
N SER A 23 -7.28 0.64 -3.77
CA SER A 23 -8.06 0.30 -2.59
C SER A 23 -9.57 0.46 -2.78
N TRP A 24 -10.05 1.49 -3.49
CA TRP A 24 -11.48 1.62 -3.80
C TRP A 24 -11.94 0.55 -4.79
N ASN A 25 -11.16 0.25 -5.83
CA ASN A 25 -11.44 -0.86 -6.75
C ASN A 25 -11.53 -2.20 -6.00
N HIS A 26 -10.61 -2.48 -5.08
CA HIS A 26 -10.67 -3.70 -4.26
C HIS A 26 -11.91 -3.71 -3.35
N PHE A 27 -12.23 -2.59 -2.71
CA PHE A 27 -13.38 -2.47 -1.81
C PHE A 27 -14.72 -2.67 -2.53
N GLU A 28 -14.89 -2.07 -3.71
CA GLU A 28 -16.09 -2.21 -4.53
C GLU A 28 -16.26 -3.64 -5.08
N ASN A 29 -15.18 -4.29 -5.51
CA ASN A 29 -15.22 -5.64 -6.05
C ASN A 29 -15.38 -6.74 -4.97
N THR A 30 -14.97 -6.49 -3.73
CA THR A 30 -14.93 -7.53 -2.67
C THR A 30 -15.81 -7.27 -1.46
N GLY A 31 -16.32 -6.05 -1.29
CA GLY A 31 -17.09 -5.63 -0.11
C GLY A 31 -16.30 -5.53 1.19
N ARG A 32 -14.96 -5.65 1.14
CA ARG A 32 -14.07 -5.61 2.31
C ARG A 32 -12.85 -4.73 2.04
N PRO A 33 -12.16 -4.22 3.09
CA PRO A 33 -10.92 -3.48 2.90
C PRO A 33 -9.83 -4.33 2.24
N LEU A 34 -8.89 -3.62 1.60
CA LEU A 34 -7.63 -4.16 1.11
C LEU A 34 -6.64 -4.31 2.28
N ILE A 35 -6.08 -5.50 2.46
CA ILE A 35 -5.15 -5.80 3.55
C ILE A 35 -3.72 -5.77 2.99
N ILE A 36 -2.95 -4.75 3.36
CA ILE A 36 -1.56 -4.58 2.93
C ILE A 36 -0.61 -4.95 4.07
N GLY A 37 0.23 -5.96 3.84
CA GLY A 37 1.37 -6.22 4.70
C GLY A 37 2.54 -5.28 4.38
N VAL A 38 3.17 -4.73 5.41
CA VAL A 38 4.22 -3.71 5.27
C VAL A 38 5.51 -4.18 5.96
N ASP A 39 6.64 -4.09 5.26
CA ASP A 39 7.95 -4.21 5.93
C ASP A 39 8.25 -2.94 6.74
N SER A 40 8.23 -3.10 8.06
CA SER A 40 8.54 -2.03 9.01
C SER A 40 9.98 -1.52 8.86
N SER A 41 10.92 -2.40 8.49
CA SER A 41 12.35 -2.08 8.39
C SER A 41 12.62 -1.07 7.27
N LEU A 42 12.01 -1.29 6.10
CA LEU A 42 12.08 -0.39 4.96
C LEU A 42 11.47 0.97 5.28
N TRP A 43 10.35 1.03 6.01
CA TRP A 43 9.71 2.29 6.41
C TRP A 43 10.59 3.16 7.30
N PHE A 44 11.29 2.57 8.29
CA PHE A 44 12.27 3.31 9.09
C PHE A 44 13.38 3.90 8.20
N CYS A 45 13.98 3.08 7.34
CA CYS A 45 15.06 3.52 6.46
C CYS A 45 14.63 4.60 5.47
N GLN A 46 13.44 4.49 4.85
CA GLN A 46 12.89 5.48 3.94
C GLN A 46 12.69 6.84 4.62
N ILE A 47 12.09 6.84 5.82
CA ILE A 47 11.79 8.07 6.57
C ILE A 47 13.07 8.75 7.04
N GLN A 48 14.01 7.99 7.61
CA GLN A 48 15.31 8.52 8.04
C GLN A 48 16.14 9.05 6.88
N ALA A 49 16.14 8.37 5.73
CA ALA A 49 16.84 8.83 4.53
C ALA A 49 16.20 10.10 3.95
N ALA A 50 14.87 10.21 3.97
CA ALA A 50 14.16 11.41 3.50
C ALA A 50 14.45 12.64 4.37
N LEU A 51 14.49 12.48 5.70
CA LEU A 51 14.76 13.57 6.63
C LEU A 51 16.23 13.97 6.66
N SER A 52 17.14 12.98 6.67
CA SER A 52 18.59 13.23 6.65
C SER A 52 19.03 13.91 5.34
N ALA A 53 18.45 13.53 4.20
CA ALA A 53 18.73 14.16 2.91
C ALA A 53 18.28 15.63 2.81
N ARG A 54 17.38 16.08 3.70
CA ARG A 54 16.93 17.48 3.77
C ARG A 54 17.71 18.33 4.79
N GLY A 55 18.58 17.74 5.62
CA GLY A 55 19.31 18.45 6.67
C GLY A 55 18.44 19.00 7.83
N LEU A 56 17.14 18.71 7.82
CA LEU A 56 16.11 19.37 8.64
C LEU A 56 15.95 18.82 10.08
N HIS A 57 16.83 17.92 10.53
CA HIS A 57 16.73 17.25 11.85
C HIS A 57 16.62 18.22 13.04
N ALA A 58 17.17 19.43 12.93
CA ALA A 58 17.12 20.44 13.99
C ALA A 58 15.91 21.40 13.92
N GLN A 59 15.14 21.42 12.82
CA GLN A 59 14.14 22.45 12.53
C GLN A 59 12.68 21.94 12.52
N LEU A 60 12.46 20.62 12.51
CA LEU A 60 11.13 20.01 12.35
C LEU A 60 10.37 19.70 13.66
N GLY A 61 10.84 20.24 14.79
CA GLY A 61 10.24 19.98 16.10
C GLY A 61 10.65 18.64 16.73
N SER A 62 9.89 18.17 17.72
CA SER A 62 10.21 16.92 18.43
C SER A 62 9.88 15.67 17.59
N ASN A 63 10.85 14.75 17.49
CA ASN A 63 10.72 13.43 16.84
C ASN A 63 10.17 13.48 15.39
N PRO A 64 10.83 14.18 14.45
CA PRO A 64 10.32 14.38 13.10
C PRO A 64 10.13 13.09 12.30
N GLU A 65 10.92 12.05 12.55
CA GLU A 65 10.73 10.73 11.94
C GLU A 65 9.39 10.11 12.34
N LEU A 66 9.02 10.18 13.62
CA LEU A 66 7.76 9.64 14.13
C LEU A 66 6.56 10.52 13.70
N ALA A 67 6.76 11.83 13.52
CA ALA A 67 5.74 12.70 12.92
C ALA A 67 5.48 12.33 11.45
N ALA A 68 6.52 11.98 10.68
CA ALA A 68 6.36 11.47 9.32
C ALA A 68 5.63 10.10 9.27
N VAL A 69 5.82 9.24 10.28
CA VAL A 69 5.03 8.01 10.43
C VAL A 69 3.56 8.35 10.68
N PHE A 70 3.26 9.26 11.60
CA PHE A 70 1.89 9.70 11.90
C PHE A 70 1.16 10.17 10.64
N TYR A 71 1.77 11.05 9.83
CA TYR A 71 1.11 11.56 8.62
C TYR A 71 0.90 10.48 7.54
N LYS A 72 1.80 9.49 7.44
CA LYS A 72 1.56 8.32 6.57
C LYS A 72 0.40 7.46 7.06
N LEU A 73 0.32 7.14 8.36
CA LEU A 73 -0.78 6.35 8.93
C LEU A 73 -2.14 7.06 8.78
N SER A 74 -2.13 8.38 8.93
CA SER A 74 -3.24 9.30 8.65
C SER A 74 -3.72 9.26 7.19
N PHE A 75 -2.81 9.25 6.22
CA PHE A 75 -3.15 9.09 4.80
C PHE A 75 -3.83 7.74 4.51
N PHE A 76 -3.29 6.63 5.04
CA PHE A 76 -3.92 5.32 4.87
C PHE A 76 -5.27 5.19 5.58
N LEU A 77 -5.54 6.02 6.60
CA LEU A 77 -6.79 6.00 7.35
C LEU A 77 -7.97 6.54 6.51
N SER A 78 -7.69 7.41 5.52
CA SER A 78 -8.70 7.91 4.56
C SER A 78 -9.02 6.93 3.43
N LEU A 79 -8.43 5.73 3.43
CA LEU A 79 -8.63 4.70 2.41
C LEU A 79 -9.23 3.43 3.04
N PRO A 80 -9.92 2.57 2.26
CA PRO A 80 -10.42 1.26 2.71
C PRO A 80 -9.27 0.25 2.81
N ILE A 81 -8.21 0.59 3.55
CA ILE A 81 -6.98 -0.18 3.72
C ILE A 81 -6.84 -0.60 5.18
N VAL A 82 -6.40 -1.83 5.41
CA VAL A 82 -5.86 -2.30 6.69
C VAL A 82 -4.37 -2.59 6.52
N LEU A 83 -3.54 -1.99 7.37
CA LEU A 83 -2.09 -2.23 7.38
C LEU A 83 -1.71 -3.28 8.42
N VAL A 84 -0.85 -4.22 8.01
CA VAL A 84 -0.23 -5.21 8.89
C VAL A 84 1.29 -5.01 8.85
N PHE A 85 1.84 -4.34 9.87
CA PHE A 85 3.27 -4.05 9.96
C PHE A 85 4.04 -5.26 10.50
N VAL A 86 4.83 -5.89 9.65
CA VAL A 86 5.66 -7.04 10.03
C VAL A 86 7.04 -6.55 10.45
N PHE A 87 7.51 -7.06 11.59
CA PHE A 87 8.84 -6.81 12.13
C PHE A 87 9.71 -8.06 12.05
N ASP A 88 11.00 -7.84 11.80
CA ASP A 88 12.05 -8.87 11.85
C ASP A 88 12.09 -9.63 13.19
N GLY A 89 12.35 -10.93 13.06
CA GLY A 89 12.48 -11.87 14.16
C GLY A 89 13.91 -12.07 14.68
N PRO A 90 14.06 -12.75 15.83
CA PRO A 90 15.36 -13.02 16.43
C PRO A 90 16.15 -14.09 15.66
N LEU A 91 15.50 -14.92 14.84
CA LEU A 91 16.12 -16.02 14.09
C LEU A 91 16.47 -15.64 12.64
N ARG A 92 16.39 -14.35 12.28
CA ARG A 92 16.86 -13.86 10.97
C ARG A 92 18.36 -14.15 10.77
N PRO A 93 18.83 -14.41 9.54
CA PRO A 93 20.24 -14.67 9.27
C PRO A 93 21.15 -13.53 9.73
N GLY A 94 22.08 -13.82 10.66
CA GLY A 94 22.98 -12.81 11.24
C GLY A 94 24.00 -12.20 10.28
N LEU A 95 24.09 -12.71 9.05
CA LEU A 95 24.94 -12.25 7.96
C LEU A 95 24.12 -12.01 6.69
N LYS A 96 23.89 -10.75 6.31
CA LYS A 96 23.35 -10.35 5.01
C LYS A 96 24.42 -9.65 4.19
N ARG A 97 24.56 -9.98 2.89
CA ARG A 97 25.52 -9.37 1.95
C ARG A 97 26.98 -9.35 2.47
N SER A 98 27.37 -10.39 3.22
CA SER A 98 28.66 -10.48 3.93
C SER A 98 28.94 -9.41 5.01
N LYS A 99 27.89 -8.75 5.53
CA LYS A 99 27.95 -7.85 6.69
C LYS A 99 27.13 -8.45 7.84
N ARG A 100 27.57 -8.23 9.09
CA ARG A 100 26.76 -8.58 10.27
C ARG A 100 25.56 -7.64 10.35
N VAL A 101 24.36 -8.19 10.53
CA VAL A 101 23.15 -7.40 10.78
C VAL A 101 23.09 -7.08 12.28
N GLY A 102 23.00 -5.80 12.64
CA GLY A 102 22.95 -5.37 14.03
C GLY A 102 21.68 -5.85 14.73
N ALA A 103 21.81 -6.54 15.87
CA ALA A 103 20.68 -7.06 16.64
C ALA A 103 20.01 -6.03 17.57
N ALA A 104 20.54 -4.81 17.68
CA ALA A 104 19.94 -3.75 18.49
C ALA A 104 18.59 -3.32 17.90
N ALA A 105 17.55 -3.30 18.74
CA ALA A 105 16.26 -2.71 18.36
C ALA A 105 16.46 -1.22 18.06
N HIS A 106 15.85 -0.74 16.98
CA HIS A 106 15.92 0.66 16.62
C HIS A 106 15.15 1.50 17.64
N TRP A 107 15.63 2.70 18.00
CA TRP A 107 15.01 3.50 19.06
C TRP A 107 13.54 3.84 18.78
N MET A 108 13.18 4.03 17.50
CA MET A 108 11.80 4.26 17.06
C MET A 108 10.90 3.02 17.16
N THR A 109 11.42 1.80 17.34
CA THR A 109 10.62 0.56 17.20
C THR A 109 9.41 0.54 18.14
N GLN A 110 9.58 1.00 19.38
CA GLN A 110 8.49 0.99 20.35
C GLN A 110 7.46 2.13 20.11
N PRO A 111 7.86 3.42 20.00
CA PRO A 111 6.92 4.50 19.64
C PRO A 111 6.19 4.29 18.30
N PHE A 112 6.85 3.65 17.33
CA PHE A 112 6.23 3.30 16.05
C PHE A 112 5.11 2.27 16.23
N LYS A 113 5.33 1.22 17.03
CA LYS A 113 4.29 0.21 17.32
C LYS A 113 3.12 0.81 18.07
N GLU A 114 3.40 1.70 19.03
CA GLU A 114 2.36 2.46 19.73
C GLU A 114 1.54 3.27 18.73
N LEU A 115 2.16 4.10 17.86
CA LEU A 115 1.44 4.82 16.81
C LEU A 115 0.58 3.88 15.93
N VAL A 116 1.14 2.80 15.40
CA VAL A 116 0.43 1.84 14.53
C VAL A 116 -0.80 1.26 15.23
N LEU A 117 -0.65 0.78 16.46
CA LEU A 117 -1.75 0.21 17.24
C LEU A 117 -2.81 1.25 17.60
N THR A 118 -2.40 2.46 18.00
CA THR A 118 -3.33 3.54 18.36
C THR A 118 -4.11 4.07 17.13
N PHE A 119 -3.56 3.94 15.92
CA PHE A 119 -4.29 4.18 14.66
C PHE A 119 -5.28 3.06 14.27
N GLY A 120 -5.35 1.94 15.01
CA GLY A 120 -6.21 0.81 14.69
C GLY A 120 -5.62 -0.15 13.64
N TYR A 121 -4.31 -0.11 13.41
CA TYR A 121 -3.60 -1.05 12.53
C TYR A 121 -2.90 -2.16 13.31
N HIS A 122 -2.46 -3.20 12.59
CA HIS A 122 -1.89 -4.39 13.21
C HIS A 122 -0.36 -4.39 13.16
N VAL A 123 0.24 -5.04 14.16
CA VAL A 123 1.67 -5.36 14.19
C VAL A 123 1.86 -6.86 14.33
N HIS A 124 2.78 -7.42 13.56
CA HIS A 124 3.19 -8.82 13.65
C HIS A 124 4.71 -8.92 13.76
N LYS A 125 5.21 -10.01 14.33
CA LYS A 125 6.65 -10.27 14.45
C LYS A 125 6.95 -11.61 13.82
N ALA A 126 7.69 -11.59 12.70
CA ALA A 126 8.20 -12.78 12.05
C ALA A 126 9.13 -13.56 13.00
N PRO A 127 9.30 -14.88 12.82
CA PRO A 127 10.34 -15.64 13.50
C PRO A 127 11.72 -15.38 12.87
N GLY A 128 11.76 -15.31 11.54
CA GLY A 128 12.93 -14.99 10.72
C GLY A 128 12.87 -13.57 10.16
N GLU A 129 12.76 -13.46 8.84
CA GLU A 129 12.80 -12.18 8.11
C GLU A 129 11.39 -11.69 7.76
N ALA A 130 11.14 -10.38 7.93
CA ALA A 130 9.83 -9.78 7.67
C ALA A 130 9.35 -9.97 6.23
N GLU A 131 10.24 -9.85 5.24
CA GLU A 131 9.92 -10.00 3.81
C GLU A 131 9.45 -11.42 3.44
N ALA A 132 10.06 -12.44 4.05
CA ALA A 132 9.68 -13.83 3.83
C ALA A 132 8.33 -14.17 4.47
N GLU A 133 8.11 -13.66 5.69
CA GLU A 133 6.82 -13.75 6.39
C GLU A 133 5.71 -13.07 5.59
N LEU A 134 5.94 -11.85 5.11
CA LEU A 134 5.01 -11.08 4.27
C LEU A 134 4.67 -11.80 2.96
N ALA A 135 5.68 -12.31 2.25
CA ALA A 135 5.47 -13.07 1.03
C ALA A 135 4.65 -14.34 1.26
N HIS A 136 4.90 -15.05 2.36
CA HIS A 136 4.09 -16.21 2.74
C HIS A 136 2.66 -15.82 3.11
N MET A 137 2.46 -14.78 3.94
CA MET A 137 1.13 -14.26 4.29
C MET A 137 0.32 -13.90 3.04
N ASN A 138 0.96 -13.32 2.03
CA ASN A 138 0.31 -12.98 0.76
C ASN A 138 0.02 -14.22 -0.11
N ALA A 139 0.95 -15.18 -0.19
CA ALA A 139 0.73 -16.44 -0.88
C ALA A 139 -0.39 -17.30 -0.23
N ALA A 140 -0.53 -17.22 1.08
CA ALA A 140 -1.58 -17.89 1.87
C ALA A 140 -2.93 -17.15 1.86
N GLY A 141 -3.00 -15.92 1.35
CA GLY A 141 -4.23 -15.10 1.34
C GLY A 141 -4.59 -14.46 2.69
N LEU A 142 -3.65 -14.37 3.63
CA LEU A 142 -3.81 -13.65 4.89
C LEU A 142 -3.73 -12.12 4.69
N ILE A 143 -3.06 -11.68 3.62
CA ILE A 143 -2.98 -10.29 3.16
C ILE A 143 -3.10 -10.26 1.63
N ASP A 144 -3.65 -9.18 1.08
CA ASP A 144 -3.88 -9.03 -0.37
C ASP A 144 -2.62 -8.60 -1.14
N ALA A 145 -1.77 -7.78 -0.49
CA ALA A 145 -0.58 -7.21 -1.11
C ALA A 145 0.58 -7.03 -0.11
N VAL A 146 1.81 -7.01 -0.61
CA VAL A 146 3.01 -6.65 0.15
C VAL A 146 3.54 -5.29 -0.30
N LEU A 147 3.62 -4.30 0.59
CA LEU A 147 4.25 -3.02 0.33
C LEU A 147 5.75 -3.10 0.65
N THR A 148 6.59 -3.25 -0.39
CA THR A 148 8.06 -3.30 -0.26
C THR A 148 8.80 -2.90 -1.54
N ASP A 149 9.96 -2.25 -1.40
CA ASP A 149 10.92 -1.99 -2.49
C ASP A 149 12.03 -3.05 -2.58
N ASP A 150 12.03 -4.06 -1.70
CA ASP A 150 12.93 -5.20 -1.81
C ASP A 150 12.35 -6.25 -2.78
N SER A 151 13.19 -6.71 -3.69
CA SER A 151 12.82 -7.73 -4.67
C SER A 151 12.82 -9.14 -4.09
N ASP A 152 13.43 -9.35 -2.93
CA ASP A 152 13.56 -10.69 -2.34
C ASP A 152 12.16 -11.24 -1.93
N ALA A 153 11.16 -10.38 -1.72
CA ALA A 153 9.75 -10.76 -1.59
C ALA A 153 9.20 -11.55 -2.81
N LEU A 154 9.66 -11.26 -4.04
CA LEU A 154 9.30 -12.06 -5.22
C LEU A 154 9.87 -13.49 -5.11
N LEU A 155 11.08 -13.63 -4.55
CA LEU A 155 11.75 -14.91 -4.39
C LEU A 155 11.15 -15.76 -3.27
N PHE A 156 10.61 -15.12 -2.22
CA PHE A 156 9.82 -15.80 -1.19
C PHE A 156 8.39 -16.13 -1.64
N GLY A 157 7.97 -15.70 -2.84
CA GLY A 157 6.70 -16.11 -3.46
C GLY A 157 5.53 -15.15 -3.26
N ALA A 158 5.77 -13.86 -2.96
CA ALA A 158 4.71 -12.85 -2.94
C ALA A 158 3.98 -12.79 -4.30
N ARG A 159 2.64 -12.75 -4.27
CA ARG A 159 1.76 -12.75 -5.45
C ARG A 159 1.49 -11.35 -5.98
N LEU A 160 1.37 -10.38 -5.08
CA LEU A 160 1.17 -8.96 -5.41
C LEU A 160 2.10 -8.11 -4.55
N ILE A 161 3.02 -7.40 -5.20
CA ILE A 161 3.88 -6.42 -4.56
C ILE A 161 3.46 -5.01 -5.00
N ILE A 162 3.28 -4.13 -4.02
CA ILE A 162 3.13 -2.68 -4.21
C ILE A 162 4.48 -2.02 -3.92
N ARG A 163 4.92 -1.15 -4.81
CA ARG A 163 6.12 -0.32 -4.69
C ARG A 163 5.73 1.15 -4.72
N SER A 164 6.42 1.99 -3.94
CA SER A 164 6.21 3.45 -3.98
C SER A 164 7.49 4.17 -4.45
N PRO A 165 7.82 4.10 -5.76
CA PRO A 165 9.03 4.72 -6.30
C PRO A 165 8.98 6.26 -6.25
N HIS A 166 7.80 6.86 -6.11
CA HIS A 166 7.58 8.31 -6.20
C HIS A 166 7.16 8.97 -4.87
N ILE A 167 7.26 8.26 -3.74
CA ILE A 167 6.82 8.66 -2.38
C ILE A 167 7.25 10.06 -1.88
N LYS A 168 8.24 10.70 -2.53
CA LYS A 168 8.71 12.06 -2.24
C LYS A 168 7.96 13.16 -2.99
N ARG A 169 7.31 12.84 -4.11
CA ARG A 169 6.54 13.76 -4.97
C ARG A 169 5.05 13.57 -4.72
N ASP A 170 4.61 12.32 -4.75
CA ASP A 170 3.24 11.92 -4.51
C ASP A 170 3.25 10.65 -3.64
N PRO A 171 2.65 10.67 -2.43
CA PRO A 171 2.53 9.49 -1.58
C PRO A 171 1.45 8.50 -2.06
N ASP A 172 0.52 8.91 -2.93
CA ASP A 172 -0.54 8.05 -3.47
C ASP A 172 -0.04 7.22 -4.67
N SER A 173 0.78 7.81 -5.55
CA SER A 173 1.38 7.12 -6.71
C SER A 173 2.23 5.90 -6.33
N VAL A 174 1.85 4.76 -6.89
CA VAL A 174 2.50 3.45 -6.69
C VAL A 174 2.68 2.68 -7.99
N ALA A 175 3.39 1.57 -7.89
CA ALA A 175 3.56 0.60 -8.94
C ALA A 175 3.27 -0.81 -8.42
N THR A 176 2.39 -1.55 -9.09
CA THR A 176 2.09 -2.95 -8.77
C THR A 176 2.87 -3.92 -9.66
N TYR A 177 3.12 -5.09 -9.08
CA TYR A 177 3.74 -6.23 -9.73
C TYR A 177 3.01 -7.50 -9.31
N HIS A 178 2.27 -8.12 -10.24
CA HIS A 178 1.63 -9.42 -10.04
C HIS A 178 2.56 -10.55 -10.50
N ALA A 179 2.68 -11.61 -9.70
CA ALA A 179 3.55 -12.75 -10.02
C ALA A 179 3.11 -13.50 -11.29
N ASN A 180 1.80 -13.54 -11.57
CA ASN A 180 1.26 -14.11 -12.80
C ASN A 180 1.68 -13.29 -14.03
N ASP A 181 1.52 -11.97 -13.96
CA ASP A 181 1.88 -11.05 -15.04
C ASP A 181 3.38 -11.10 -15.33
N ILE A 182 4.24 -11.19 -14.30
CA ILE A 182 5.69 -11.42 -14.46
C ILE A 182 5.98 -12.77 -15.15
N ALA A 183 5.23 -13.82 -14.82
CA ALA A 183 5.44 -15.15 -15.39
C ALA A 183 4.91 -15.27 -16.84
N GLN A 184 3.92 -14.46 -17.22
CA GLN A 184 3.26 -14.45 -18.53
C GLN A 184 3.68 -13.26 -19.43
N ASP A 185 4.58 -12.40 -18.96
CA ASP A 185 5.04 -11.22 -19.70
C ASP A 185 5.57 -11.58 -21.10
N ALA A 186 5.09 -10.85 -22.12
CA ALA A 186 5.41 -11.14 -23.52
C ALA A 186 6.86 -10.80 -23.92
N ASN A 187 7.55 -9.95 -23.15
CA ASN A 187 8.90 -9.45 -23.47
C ASN A 187 9.97 -10.09 -22.59
N THR A 188 9.70 -10.17 -21.28
CA THR A 188 10.65 -10.63 -20.27
C THR A 188 9.99 -11.54 -19.22
N PRO A 189 9.44 -12.71 -19.64
CA PRO A 189 8.82 -13.65 -18.72
C PRO A 189 9.83 -14.17 -17.69
N LEU A 190 9.40 -14.35 -16.45
CA LEU A 190 10.24 -14.86 -15.38
C LEU A 190 9.45 -15.65 -14.33
N MET A 191 9.52 -16.99 -14.38
CA MET A 191 8.93 -17.87 -13.37
C MET A 191 9.71 -17.85 -12.04
N HIS A 192 9.06 -18.20 -10.93
CA HIS A 192 9.63 -18.23 -9.57
C HIS A 192 10.95 -19.02 -9.45
N GLY A 193 11.03 -20.25 -10.00
CA GLY A 193 12.28 -21.01 -10.05
C GLY A 193 13.39 -20.33 -10.88
N GLY A 194 13.00 -19.53 -11.88
CA GLY A 194 13.89 -18.64 -12.61
C GLY A 194 14.40 -17.46 -11.76
N MET A 195 13.54 -16.84 -10.94
CA MET A 195 13.94 -15.78 -10.00
C MET A 195 14.97 -16.29 -8.98
N ILE A 196 14.75 -17.47 -8.41
CA ILE A 196 15.69 -18.13 -7.49
C ILE A 196 17.02 -18.43 -8.20
N LEU A 197 16.99 -18.99 -9.41
CA LEU A 197 18.20 -19.21 -10.22
C LEU A 197 18.94 -17.89 -10.48
N PHE A 198 18.21 -16.82 -10.81
CA PHE A 198 18.78 -15.51 -11.06
C PHE A 198 19.53 -14.97 -9.83
N ALA A 199 18.97 -15.08 -8.62
CA ALA A 199 19.66 -14.71 -7.38
C ALA A 199 20.87 -15.61 -7.07
N VAL A 200 20.76 -16.92 -7.27
CA VAL A 200 21.86 -17.88 -7.09
C VAL A 200 23.03 -17.58 -8.05
N LEU A 201 22.74 -17.09 -9.25
CA LEU A 201 23.74 -16.70 -10.25
C LEU A 201 24.29 -15.29 -10.05
N ARG A 202 23.46 -14.29 -9.74
CA ARG A 202 23.84 -12.87 -9.64
C ARG A 202 24.35 -12.43 -8.27
N GLY A 203 23.93 -13.15 -7.24
CA GLY A 203 24.08 -12.76 -5.84
C GLY A 203 22.88 -11.97 -5.33
N GLY A 204 22.60 -12.15 -4.05
CA GLY A 204 21.51 -11.54 -3.28
C GLY A 204 21.94 -11.37 -1.83
N ASP A 205 21.00 -11.43 -0.89
CA ASP A 205 21.30 -11.24 0.53
C ASP A 205 22.12 -12.40 1.12
N TYR A 206 21.87 -13.64 0.68
CA TYR A 206 22.52 -14.83 1.22
C TYR A 206 23.81 -15.24 0.51
N SER A 207 24.10 -14.69 -0.67
CA SER A 207 25.24 -15.14 -1.51
C SER A 207 25.78 -14.05 -2.43
N LYS A 208 27.08 -14.09 -2.72
CA LYS A 208 27.72 -13.25 -3.75
C LYS A 208 27.45 -13.72 -5.18
N GLY A 209 26.78 -14.86 -5.36
CA GLY A 209 26.47 -15.45 -6.66
C GLY A 209 27.69 -16.06 -7.36
N LEU A 210 27.52 -16.37 -8.64
CA LEU A 210 28.56 -16.90 -9.51
C LEU A 210 29.47 -15.77 -10.03
N ASN A 211 30.74 -15.79 -9.65
CA ASN A 211 31.72 -14.77 -10.04
C ASN A 211 31.75 -14.56 -11.58
N LYS A 212 31.70 -13.30 -12.01
CA LYS A 212 31.63 -12.87 -13.43
C LYS A 212 30.35 -13.29 -14.18
N CYS A 213 29.30 -13.76 -13.50
CA CYS A 213 27.97 -13.93 -14.11
C CYS A 213 27.21 -12.57 -14.13
N GLY A 214 27.06 -11.99 -15.32
CA GLY A 214 26.34 -10.72 -15.53
C GLY A 214 24.84 -10.91 -15.74
N SER A 215 24.06 -9.83 -15.56
CA SER A 215 22.58 -9.86 -15.61
C SER A 215 22.02 -10.59 -16.84
N ARG A 216 22.39 -10.18 -18.06
CA ARG A 216 21.95 -10.83 -19.32
C ARG A 216 22.25 -12.34 -19.37
N THR A 217 23.38 -12.78 -18.83
CA THR A 217 23.73 -14.21 -18.81
C THR A 217 22.94 -14.98 -17.76
N ALA A 218 22.71 -14.39 -16.59
CA ALA A 218 21.86 -15.01 -15.57
C ALA A 218 20.40 -15.12 -16.04
N TYR A 219 19.87 -14.06 -16.68
CA TYR A 219 18.51 -14.05 -17.23
C TYR A 219 18.36 -15.01 -18.42
N GLY A 220 19.33 -15.10 -19.33
CA GLY A 220 19.32 -16.14 -20.38
C GLY A 220 19.26 -17.57 -19.81
N LEU A 221 19.83 -17.81 -18.63
CA LEU A 221 19.76 -19.10 -17.95
C LEU A 221 18.42 -19.37 -17.24
N THR A 222 17.60 -18.36 -16.93
CA THR A 222 16.27 -18.58 -16.31
C THR A 222 15.25 -19.21 -17.25
N HIS A 223 15.53 -19.21 -18.55
CA HIS A 223 14.76 -19.87 -19.61
C HIS A 223 15.13 -21.34 -19.80
N THR A 224 16.01 -21.87 -18.96
CA THR A 224 16.45 -23.28 -18.99
C THR A 224 15.86 -24.06 -17.82
N GLU A 225 15.91 -25.39 -17.91
CA GLU A 225 15.47 -26.33 -16.89
C GLU A 225 16.14 -26.14 -15.52
N LEU A 226 17.30 -25.45 -15.48
CA LEU A 226 18.15 -25.31 -14.30
C LEU A 226 17.44 -24.73 -13.07
N GLY A 227 16.52 -23.78 -13.24
CA GLY A 227 15.85 -23.12 -12.12
C GLY A 227 14.80 -24.02 -11.47
N THR A 228 13.96 -24.65 -12.28
CA THR A 228 12.98 -25.64 -11.85
C THR A 228 13.67 -26.85 -11.20
N GLU A 229 14.77 -27.33 -11.77
CA GLU A 229 15.55 -28.42 -11.19
C GLU A 229 16.13 -28.08 -9.81
N LEU A 230 16.61 -26.85 -9.57
CA LEU A 230 17.05 -26.44 -8.23
C LEU A 230 15.91 -26.39 -7.24
N LEU A 231 14.74 -25.88 -7.64
CA LEU A 231 13.58 -25.73 -6.76
C LEU A 231 13.01 -27.11 -6.34
N LEU A 232 12.93 -28.06 -7.28
CA LEU A 232 12.51 -29.43 -6.99
C LEU A 232 13.50 -30.16 -6.07
N ALA A 233 14.79 -29.87 -6.17
CA ALA A 233 15.84 -30.50 -5.36
C ALA A 233 15.98 -29.94 -3.92
N VAL A 234 15.13 -29.00 -3.47
CA VAL A 234 15.26 -28.35 -2.15
C VAL A 234 15.03 -29.30 -0.96
N ASP A 235 14.17 -30.31 -1.14
CA ASP A 235 13.83 -31.30 -0.12
C ASP A 235 14.63 -32.61 -0.23
N GLU A 236 15.47 -32.73 -1.25
CA GLU A 236 16.29 -33.91 -1.47
C GLU A 236 17.34 -34.09 -0.38
N ASN A 237 17.60 -35.35 -0.04
CA ASN A 237 18.59 -35.70 0.97
C ASN A 237 20.03 -35.48 0.43
N GLN A 238 21.04 -35.51 1.32
CA GLN A 238 22.43 -35.29 0.92
C GLN A 238 22.96 -36.34 -0.08
N GLU A 239 22.43 -37.57 -0.07
CA GLU A 239 22.81 -38.63 -1.00
C GLU A 239 22.32 -38.32 -2.42
N THR A 240 21.03 -38.01 -2.60
CA THR A 240 20.48 -37.55 -3.88
C THR A 240 21.20 -36.29 -4.36
N LEU A 241 21.40 -35.30 -3.50
CA LEU A 241 22.10 -34.05 -3.84
C LEU A 241 23.55 -34.29 -4.30
N SER A 242 24.23 -35.30 -3.74
CA SER A 242 25.60 -35.65 -4.14
C SER A 242 25.70 -36.12 -5.59
N THR A 243 24.65 -36.73 -6.14
CA THR A 243 24.58 -37.21 -7.53
C THR A 243 23.93 -36.19 -8.48
N PHE A 244 22.92 -35.47 -7.99
CA PHE A 244 22.21 -34.41 -8.72
C PHE A 244 23.12 -33.23 -9.05
N LEU A 245 23.82 -32.65 -8.06
CA LEU A 245 24.60 -31.42 -8.24
C LEU A 245 25.73 -31.53 -9.29
N PRO A 246 26.46 -32.65 -9.42
CA PRO A 246 27.35 -32.90 -10.56
C PRO A 246 26.66 -32.85 -11.92
N SER A 247 25.47 -33.46 -12.06
CA SER A 247 24.72 -33.47 -13.32
C SER A 247 24.16 -32.09 -13.65
N TRP A 248 23.59 -31.38 -12.66
CA TRP A 248 23.12 -30.01 -12.80
C TRP A 248 24.26 -29.05 -13.19
N ARG A 249 25.43 -29.14 -12.52
CA ARG A 249 26.62 -28.37 -12.91
C ARG A 249 27.07 -28.67 -14.35
N ARG A 250 26.93 -29.90 -14.83
CA ARG A 250 27.25 -30.26 -16.23
C ARG A 250 26.28 -29.58 -17.21
N LYS A 251 24.98 -29.52 -16.92
CA LYS A 251 23.98 -28.77 -17.71
C LYS A 251 24.31 -27.27 -17.72
N LEU A 252 24.56 -26.65 -16.56
CA LEU A 252 24.96 -25.24 -16.46
C LEU A 252 26.23 -24.94 -17.27
N ARG A 253 27.25 -25.81 -17.24
CA ARG A 253 28.45 -25.67 -18.09
C ARG A 253 28.13 -25.78 -19.58
N HIS A 254 27.25 -26.69 -19.98
CA HIS A 254 26.83 -26.84 -21.37
C HIS A 254 26.11 -25.58 -21.87
N HIS A 255 25.09 -25.10 -21.16
CA HIS A 255 24.37 -23.87 -21.49
C HIS A 255 25.30 -22.67 -21.59
N LEU A 256 26.20 -22.48 -20.62
CA LEU A 256 27.18 -21.39 -20.65
C LEU A 256 28.22 -21.52 -21.78
N ALA A 257 28.67 -22.72 -22.14
CA ALA A 257 29.72 -22.92 -23.14
C ALA A 257 29.20 -22.86 -24.58
N ASN A 258 27.97 -23.34 -24.80
CA ASN A 258 27.42 -23.60 -26.13
C ASN A 258 26.23 -22.71 -26.48
N ASP A 259 25.48 -22.20 -25.50
CA ASP A 259 24.25 -21.40 -25.68
C ASP A 259 23.28 -22.07 -26.67
N PRO A 260 22.86 -23.34 -26.43
CA PRO A 260 22.23 -24.19 -27.45
C PRO A 260 20.89 -23.64 -27.97
N TYR A 261 20.18 -22.89 -27.14
CA TYR A 261 18.89 -22.26 -27.48
C TYR A 261 19.02 -20.76 -27.79
N GLY A 262 20.23 -20.18 -27.70
CA GLY A 262 20.48 -18.76 -27.96
C GLY A 262 19.99 -17.78 -26.89
N PHE A 263 19.39 -18.24 -25.78
CA PHE A 263 18.83 -17.40 -24.72
C PHE A 263 19.85 -16.43 -24.08
N ILE A 264 21.14 -16.77 -24.06
CA ILE A 264 22.18 -15.88 -23.52
C ILE A 264 22.65 -14.86 -24.58
N GLY A 265 22.54 -15.23 -25.86
CA GLY A 265 23.03 -14.49 -27.02
C GLY A 265 24.57 -14.46 -27.15
N ARG A 266 25.30 -15.29 -26.38
CA ARG A 266 26.77 -15.45 -26.50
C ARG A 266 27.30 -16.66 -25.74
N LYS A 267 28.40 -17.24 -26.25
CA LYS A 267 29.13 -18.36 -25.63
C LYS A 267 30.11 -17.87 -24.55
N ASN A 268 29.87 -18.23 -23.30
CA ASN A 268 30.65 -17.83 -22.12
C ASN A 268 31.61 -18.95 -21.65
N LYS A 269 32.41 -19.52 -22.57
CA LYS A 269 33.31 -20.66 -22.29
C LYS A 269 34.21 -20.45 -21.06
N LYS A 270 34.77 -19.25 -20.87
CA LYS A 270 35.60 -18.89 -19.70
C LYS A 270 34.83 -18.92 -18.37
N LEU A 271 33.51 -18.74 -18.37
CA LEU A 271 32.67 -18.87 -17.17
C LEU A 271 32.35 -20.35 -16.91
N ALA A 272 32.02 -21.10 -17.96
CA ALA A 272 31.74 -22.54 -17.88
C ALA A 272 32.91 -23.36 -17.29
N THR A 273 34.17 -23.04 -17.66
CA THR A 273 35.34 -23.73 -17.10
C THR A 273 35.60 -23.39 -15.63
N ASN A 274 35.21 -22.19 -15.17
CA ASN A 274 35.52 -21.68 -13.84
C ASN A 274 34.38 -21.82 -12.81
N ILE A 275 33.38 -22.68 -13.07
CA ILE A 275 32.30 -22.95 -12.11
C ILE A 275 32.85 -23.76 -10.91
N PRO A 276 32.78 -23.24 -9.67
CA PRO A 276 33.27 -23.92 -8.47
C PRO A 276 32.61 -25.27 -8.22
N LYS A 277 33.32 -26.20 -7.57
CA LYS A 277 32.78 -27.54 -7.22
C LYS A 277 31.65 -27.48 -6.19
N ASN A 278 31.69 -26.49 -5.30
CA ASN A 278 30.69 -26.21 -4.26
C ASN A 278 29.56 -25.27 -4.72
N PHE A 279 29.49 -24.95 -6.01
CA PHE A 279 28.38 -24.17 -6.57
C PHE A 279 27.32 -25.13 -7.18
N PRO A 280 26.01 -24.86 -7.02
CA PRO A 280 25.41 -23.88 -6.10
C PRO A 280 25.42 -24.40 -4.66
N SER A 281 25.29 -23.50 -3.67
CA SER A 281 24.98 -23.90 -2.29
C SER A 281 23.47 -24.14 -2.19
N MET A 282 23.08 -25.36 -1.84
CA MET A 282 21.66 -25.70 -1.64
C MET A 282 21.09 -25.02 -0.39
N ASP A 283 21.92 -24.67 0.59
CA ASP A 283 21.49 -23.86 1.75
C ASP A 283 20.95 -22.49 1.30
N VAL A 284 21.62 -21.84 0.35
CA VAL A 284 21.16 -20.57 -0.25
C VAL A 284 19.85 -20.75 -1.02
N VAL A 285 19.68 -21.85 -1.76
CA VAL A 285 18.42 -22.16 -2.45
C VAL A 285 17.30 -22.37 -1.41
N LYS A 286 17.59 -23.11 -0.33
CA LYS A 286 16.64 -23.42 0.74
C LYS A 286 16.23 -22.19 1.54
N MET A 287 17.12 -21.22 1.76
CA MET A 287 16.76 -19.94 2.40
C MET A 287 15.70 -19.16 1.61
N TYR A 288 15.74 -19.18 0.26
CA TYR A 288 14.71 -18.54 -0.57
C TYR A 288 13.44 -19.41 -0.73
N ALA A 289 13.61 -20.72 -0.96
CA ALA A 289 12.48 -21.62 -1.26
C ALA A 289 11.71 -22.11 -0.03
N LYS A 290 12.36 -22.16 1.15
CA LYS A 290 11.78 -22.57 2.44
C LYS A 290 12.32 -21.67 3.57
N PRO A 291 11.98 -20.37 3.55
CA PRO A 291 12.39 -19.45 4.60
C PRO A 291 11.75 -19.81 5.94
N LEU A 292 12.31 -19.27 7.02
CA LEU A 292 11.76 -19.40 8.37
C LEU A 292 10.58 -18.44 8.56
N ILE A 293 9.38 -18.99 8.57
CA ILE A 293 8.08 -18.31 8.69
C ILE A 293 7.29 -18.83 9.89
N SER A 294 6.24 -18.11 10.32
CA SER A 294 5.33 -18.58 11.37
C SER A 294 4.49 -19.78 10.93
N ASP A 295 4.07 -20.61 11.88
CA ASP A 295 3.01 -21.59 11.63
C ASP A 295 1.64 -20.90 11.67
N TRP A 296 1.11 -20.60 10.49
CA TRP A 296 -0.22 -20.03 10.32
C TRP A 296 -1.36 -21.06 10.33
N THR A 297 -1.07 -22.36 10.47
CA THR A 297 -2.12 -23.41 10.46
C THR A 297 -2.84 -23.57 11.79
N ASN A 298 -2.19 -23.22 12.90
CA ASN A 298 -2.69 -23.41 14.27
C ASN A 298 -3.01 -22.10 15.01
N LEU A 299 -2.80 -20.94 14.37
CA LEU A 299 -3.18 -19.66 14.97
C LEU A 299 -4.71 -19.52 14.94
N PRO A 300 -5.35 -18.99 16.00
CA PRO A 300 -6.73 -18.54 15.88
C PRO A 300 -6.80 -17.54 14.74
N THR A 301 -7.81 -17.65 13.88
CA THR A 301 -7.99 -16.79 12.70
C THR A 301 -7.88 -15.34 13.12
N THR A 302 -6.69 -14.77 12.91
CA THR A 302 -6.42 -13.37 13.18
C THR A 302 -6.97 -12.66 11.98
N SER A 303 -8.28 -12.38 12.04
CA SER A 303 -9.00 -11.66 11.01
C SER A 303 -8.45 -10.24 10.95
N TRP A 304 -7.37 -10.05 10.18
CA TRP A 304 -6.94 -8.74 9.69
C TRP A 304 -8.05 -8.06 8.83
N ASN A 305 -9.13 -8.78 8.54
CA ASN A 305 -10.41 -8.27 8.06
C ASN A 305 -11.11 -7.32 9.06
N ASP A 306 -10.85 -7.47 10.37
CA ASP A 306 -11.47 -6.68 11.43
C ASP A 306 -10.84 -5.29 11.48
N MET A 307 -11.41 -4.37 10.71
CA MET A 307 -11.10 -2.95 10.79
C MET A 307 -11.34 -2.43 12.21
N ALA A 308 -10.34 -1.77 12.78
CA ALA A 308 -10.48 -0.98 14.00
C ALA A 308 -10.53 0.52 13.67
N LEU A 309 -11.22 1.28 14.53
CA LEU A 309 -11.12 2.73 14.57
C LEU A 309 -9.90 3.14 15.40
N PRO A 310 -9.25 4.28 15.08
CA PRO A 310 -8.21 4.86 15.94
C PRO A 310 -8.71 5.15 17.36
N ASP A 311 -7.87 4.88 18.36
CA ASP A 311 -8.07 5.39 19.72
C ASP A 311 -7.68 6.87 19.73
N LEU A 312 -8.69 7.74 19.64
CA LEU A 312 -8.50 9.18 19.56
C LEU A 312 -7.93 9.79 20.86
N HIS A 313 -8.22 9.19 22.02
CA HIS A 313 -7.66 9.63 23.30
C HIS A 313 -6.18 9.21 23.40
N GLY A 314 -5.88 7.96 23.05
CA GLY A 314 -4.51 7.48 22.90
C GLY A 314 -3.69 8.31 21.92
N LEU A 315 -4.25 8.64 20.74
CA LEU A 315 -3.57 9.50 19.76
C LEU A 315 -3.30 10.89 20.32
N SER A 316 -4.25 11.48 21.04
CA SER A 316 -4.08 12.80 21.67
C SER A 316 -2.95 12.78 22.72
N ALA A 317 -2.92 11.77 23.60
CA ALA A 317 -1.85 11.61 24.59
C ALA A 317 -0.49 11.34 23.94
N LEU A 318 -0.44 10.45 22.93
CA LEU A 318 0.79 10.03 22.26
C LEU A 318 1.38 11.15 21.39
N THR A 319 0.56 11.92 20.67
CA THR A 319 1.03 13.09 19.90
C THR A 319 1.52 14.23 20.79
N GLU A 320 0.97 14.39 22.01
CA GLU A 320 1.54 15.32 22.98
C GLU A 320 2.88 14.82 23.53
N HIS A 321 2.97 13.54 23.90
CA HIS A 321 4.22 12.95 24.39
C HIS A 321 5.36 12.99 23.36
N LEU A 322 5.07 12.60 22.11
CA LEU A 322 6.07 12.51 21.04
C LEU A 322 6.35 13.86 20.36
N PHE A 323 5.33 14.70 20.15
CA PHE A 323 5.43 15.87 19.27
C PHE A 323 5.06 17.21 19.95
N ARG A 324 4.55 17.20 21.19
CA ARG A 324 4.16 18.38 21.98
C ARG A 324 3.12 19.28 21.30
N TRP A 325 2.21 18.72 20.49
CA TRP A 325 1.27 19.50 19.68
C TRP A 325 0.22 20.27 20.49
N ARG A 326 -0.19 19.79 21.66
CA ARG A 326 -1.10 20.52 22.58
C ARG A 326 -0.34 21.65 23.25
N SER A 327 0.85 21.39 23.78
CA SER A 327 1.72 22.44 24.33
C SER A 327 2.08 23.52 23.30
N ALA A 328 2.16 23.17 22.01
CA ALA A 328 2.39 24.09 20.90
C ALA A 328 1.11 24.71 20.30
N GLY A 329 -0.08 24.49 20.89
CA GLY A 329 -1.35 25.05 20.39
C GLY A 329 -1.79 24.57 19.00
N SER A 330 -1.16 23.52 18.44
CA SER A 330 -1.39 23.05 17.06
C SER A 330 -2.18 21.73 16.97
N MET A 331 -2.57 21.15 18.11
CA MET A 331 -3.27 19.86 18.17
C MET A 331 -4.62 19.90 17.43
N GLU A 332 -5.47 20.89 17.71
CA GLU A 332 -6.84 20.94 17.18
C GLU A 332 -6.87 21.05 15.64
N GLN A 333 -6.08 21.97 15.07
CA GLN A 333 -5.94 22.14 13.62
C GLN A 333 -5.39 20.86 12.94
N LYS A 334 -4.40 20.20 13.54
CA LYS A 334 -3.80 18.96 13.01
C LYS A 334 -4.74 17.76 13.12
N PHE A 335 -5.44 17.62 14.24
CA PHE A 335 -6.40 16.52 14.42
C PHE A 335 -7.61 16.68 13.49
N SER A 336 -8.14 17.90 13.36
CA SER A 336 -9.21 18.21 12.39
C SER A 336 -8.82 17.82 10.96
N SER A 337 -7.68 18.32 10.47
CA SER A 337 -7.25 18.10 9.09
C SER A 337 -6.64 16.73 8.80
N LYS A 338 -6.05 16.03 9.79
CA LYS A 338 -5.26 14.79 9.58
C LYS A 338 -5.78 13.56 10.33
N VAL A 339 -6.72 13.69 11.27
CA VAL A 339 -7.31 12.53 11.96
C VAL A 339 -8.80 12.44 11.67
N PHE A 340 -9.54 13.53 11.83
CA PHE A 340 -11.01 13.48 11.87
C PHE A 340 -11.65 13.25 10.49
N SER A 341 -11.15 13.91 9.44
CA SER A 341 -11.59 13.63 8.06
C SER A 341 -11.31 12.17 7.64
N PRO A 342 -10.06 11.64 7.77
CA PRO A 342 -9.77 10.22 7.57
C PRO A 342 -10.61 9.26 8.42
N PHE A 343 -10.79 9.55 9.72
CA PHE A 343 -11.62 8.76 10.64
C PHE A 343 -13.06 8.63 10.13
N SER A 344 -13.62 9.70 9.55
CA SER A 344 -14.97 9.70 8.98
C SER A 344 -15.11 8.67 7.85
N VAL A 345 -14.12 8.61 6.94
CA VAL A 345 -14.09 7.63 5.85
C VAL A 345 -13.92 6.20 6.38
N LYS A 346 -13.03 6.02 7.37
CA LYS A 346 -12.82 4.71 8.03
C LYS A 346 -14.09 4.21 8.72
N TYR A 347 -14.80 5.09 9.41
CA TYR A 347 -16.05 4.78 10.09
C TYR A 347 -17.14 4.30 9.12
N LEU A 348 -17.33 5.00 7.98
CA LEU A 348 -18.34 4.58 7.00
C LEU A 348 -17.97 3.28 6.26
N THR A 349 -16.69 3.07 5.96
CA THR A 349 -16.21 1.81 5.35
C THR A 349 -16.38 0.61 6.28
N MET A 350 -16.27 0.81 7.60
CA MET A 350 -16.58 -0.23 8.60
C MET A 350 -18.06 -0.61 8.61
N LEU A 351 -18.97 0.37 8.61
CA LEU A 351 -20.42 0.12 8.62
C LEU A 351 -20.89 -0.74 7.42
N LEU A 352 -20.24 -0.58 6.26
CA LEU A 352 -20.47 -1.40 5.07
C LEU A 352 -19.96 -2.83 5.22
N SER A 353 -18.70 -2.96 5.66
CA SER A 353 -18.01 -4.25 5.77
C SER A 353 -18.63 -5.15 6.86
N THR A 354 -19.35 -4.56 7.81
CA THR A 354 -19.90 -5.26 8.99
C THR A 354 -21.37 -4.89 9.25
N PRO A 355 -22.34 -5.41 8.46
CA PRO A 355 -23.76 -5.02 8.56
C PRO A 355 -24.44 -5.34 9.90
N ASN A 356 -23.85 -6.24 10.71
CA ASN A 356 -24.32 -6.57 12.07
C ASN A 356 -23.53 -5.84 13.18
N LEU A 357 -22.71 -4.84 12.85
CA LEU A 357 -21.97 -4.06 13.82
C LEU A 357 -22.91 -3.12 14.59
N THR A 358 -23.60 -3.67 15.59
CA THR A 358 -24.00 -2.86 16.75
C THR A 358 -22.72 -2.26 17.31
N VAL A 359 -22.54 -0.95 17.14
CA VAL A 359 -21.37 -0.20 17.59
C VAL A 359 -21.36 -0.19 19.12
N LYS A 360 -20.88 -1.29 19.72
CA LYS A 360 -20.73 -1.49 21.17
C LYS A 360 -19.45 -0.83 21.71
N TYR A 361 -19.19 0.40 21.28
CA TYR A 361 -18.31 1.36 21.94
C TYR A 361 -18.77 2.77 21.58
N GLY A 362 -19.47 3.45 22.50
CA GLY A 362 -19.85 4.87 22.36
C GLY A 362 -20.99 5.19 21.39
N ALA A 363 -22.21 4.73 21.67
CA ALA A 363 -23.38 4.87 20.78
C ALA A 363 -24.12 6.23 20.81
N GLU A 364 -23.44 7.34 21.11
CA GLU A 364 -24.07 8.69 21.13
C GLU A 364 -23.29 9.77 20.34
N VAL A 365 -22.10 9.47 19.82
CA VAL A 365 -21.05 10.50 19.85
C VAL A 365 -20.60 11.07 18.48
N PHE A 366 -20.71 10.34 17.37
CA PHE A 366 -20.35 10.82 16.01
C PHE A 366 -21.58 10.84 15.10
N GLN A 367 -22.10 12.04 14.77
CA GLN A 367 -23.35 12.18 14.02
C GLN A 367 -23.10 12.69 12.60
N ILE A 368 -23.66 11.96 11.63
CA ILE A 368 -23.72 12.36 10.23
C ILE A 368 -24.90 13.33 10.08
N LEU A 369 -24.65 14.52 9.53
CA LEU A 369 -25.65 15.58 9.42
C LEU A 369 -26.41 15.46 8.10
N ASP A 370 -25.73 15.74 6.99
CA ASP A 370 -26.31 15.69 5.64
C ASP A 370 -25.23 15.60 4.55
N VAL A 371 -25.68 15.44 3.30
CA VAL A 371 -24.89 15.69 2.09
C VAL A 371 -25.10 17.14 1.67
N THR A 372 -24.02 17.88 1.44
CA THR A 372 -24.09 19.26 0.92
C THR A 372 -23.86 19.34 -0.59
N ASN A 373 -23.03 18.46 -1.14
CA ASN A 373 -22.61 18.56 -2.54
C ASN A 373 -22.28 17.20 -3.18
N VAL A 374 -22.23 17.17 -4.51
CA VAL A 374 -21.80 16.03 -5.32
C VAL A 374 -20.91 16.53 -6.47
N LYS A 375 -19.84 15.80 -6.80
CA LYS A 375 -18.93 16.07 -7.93
C LYS A 375 -18.40 14.76 -8.51
N THR A 376 -17.83 14.82 -9.70
CA THR A 376 -16.99 13.74 -10.24
C THR A 376 -15.53 14.06 -9.95
N ALA A 377 -14.74 13.07 -9.52
CA ALA A 377 -13.29 13.18 -9.37
C ALA A 377 -12.66 11.80 -9.58
N SER A 378 -11.58 11.74 -10.38
CA SER A 378 -10.87 10.49 -10.73
C SER A 378 -11.84 9.37 -11.17
N ASP A 379 -12.73 9.72 -12.11
CA ASP A 379 -13.78 8.87 -12.69
C ASP A 379 -14.78 8.25 -11.69
N ARG A 380 -14.81 8.75 -10.45
CA ARG A 380 -15.78 8.37 -9.41
C ARG A 380 -16.70 9.53 -9.06
N THR A 381 -17.95 9.23 -8.74
CA THR A 381 -18.84 10.21 -8.13
C THR A 381 -18.55 10.31 -6.63
N MET A 382 -18.28 11.53 -6.16
CA MET A 382 -17.90 11.87 -4.79
C MET A 382 -18.97 12.78 -4.18
N PHE A 383 -19.31 12.54 -2.92
CA PHE A 383 -20.27 13.33 -2.15
C PHE A 383 -19.61 14.04 -0.98
N ASN A 384 -19.90 15.32 -0.78
CA ASN A 384 -19.48 16.07 0.39
C ASN A 384 -20.48 15.84 1.52
N ILE A 385 -20.03 15.23 2.60
CA ILE A 385 -20.84 14.87 3.77
C ILE A 385 -20.39 15.70 4.97
N ARG A 386 -21.34 16.28 5.70
CA ARG A 386 -21.11 16.98 6.96
C ARG A 386 -21.21 16.03 8.15
N PHE A 387 -20.25 16.12 9.07
CA PHE A 387 -20.22 15.38 10.33
C PHE A 387 -20.12 16.33 11.51
N ASN A 388 -20.90 16.06 12.56
CA ASN A 388 -20.74 16.68 13.86
C ASN A 388 -19.66 15.91 14.65
N THR A 389 -18.70 16.65 15.19
CA THR A 389 -17.54 16.12 15.89
C THR A 389 -17.69 16.06 17.42
N ASN A 390 -18.91 15.92 17.96
CA ASN A 390 -19.14 15.85 19.42
C ASN A 390 -18.26 14.83 20.17
N VAL A 391 -17.81 13.71 19.56
CA VAL A 391 -16.79 12.79 20.14
C VAL A 391 -15.51 13.50 20.57
N LEU A 392 -15.19 14.56 19.85
CA LEU A 392 -13.89 15.22 19.81
C LEU A 392 -13.87 16.39 20.81
N ALA A 393 -15.05 16.80 21.30
CA ALA A 393 -15.20 17.67 22.47
C ALA A 393 -14.50 17.09 23.72
N CYS A 394 -14.41 15.76 23.84
CA CYS A 394 -13.67 15.08 24.91
C CYS A 394 -12.13 15.22 24.81
N LEU A 395 -11.60 15.73 23.70
CA LEU A 395 -10.15 15.88 23.43
C LEU A 395 -9.69 17.34 23.42
N SER A 396 -10.61 18.24 23.12
CA SER A 396 -10.45 19.70 23.15
C SER A 396 -10.57 20.26 24.57
N SER A 397 -9.91 21.37 24.82
CA SER A 397 -10.18 22.23 25.99
C SER A 397 -11.34 23.22 25.74
N TYR A 398 -12.30 22.90 24.87
CA TYR A 398 -13.47 23.75 24.66
C TYR A 398 -14.24 23.91 25.97
N ALA A 399 -14.56 25.17 26.29
CA ALA A 399 -15.39 25.48 27.44
C ALA A 399 -16.79 24.85 27.27
N PRO A 400 -17.45 24.41 28.35
CA PRO A 400 -18.80 23.89 28.27
C PRO A 400 -19.74 24.91 27.60
N GLY A 401 -20.33 24.56 26.46
CA GLY A 401 -21.25 25.42 25.71
C GLY A 401 -20.75 25.98 24.37
N VAL A 402 -19.60 25.54 23.85
CA VAL A 402 -19.21 25.77 22.44
C VAL A 402 -19.66 24.59 21.58
N ASP A 403 -20.37 24.85 20.47
CA ASP A 403 -20.77 23.81 19.51
C ASP A 403 -19.54 23.12 18.91
N ALA A 404 -19.56 21.79 18.81
CA ALA A 404 -18.46 21.04 18.24
C ALA A 404 -18.27 21.35 16.74
N PRO A 405 -17.02 21.50 16.26
CA PRO A 405 -16.76 21.93 14.89
C PRO A 405 -17.34 20.95 13.86
N ILE A 406 -18.05 21.47 12.86
CA ILE A 406 -18.55 20.65 11.76
C ILE A 406 -17.41 20.42 10.76
N ILE A 407 -17.18 19.16 10.39
CA ILE A 407 -16.23 18.82 9.32
C ILE A 407 -16.95 18.40 8.04
N GLN A 408 -16.35 18.72 6.91
CA GLN A 408 -16.79 18.33 5.57
C GLN A 408 -15.79 17.34 4.97
N VAL A 409 -16.28 16.23 4.42
CA VAL A 409 -15.43 15.17 3.84
C VAL A 409 -16.03 14.71 2.52
N TRP A 410 -15.19 14.61 1.49
CA TRP A 410 -15.56 14.03 0.20
C TRP A 410 -15.43 12.51 0.25
N ILE A 411 -16.51 11.81 -0.05
CA ILE A 411 -16.64 10.35 0.13
C ILE A 411 -17.21 9.71 -1.15
N PRO A 412 -16.65 8.59 -1.65
CA PRO A 412 -17.16 7.90 -2.84
C PRO A 412 -18.62 7.44 -2.76
N SER A 413 -19.30 7.42 -3.91
CA SER A 413 -20.69 6.99 -4.09
C SER A 413 -20.97 5.55 -3.61
N CYS A 414 -19.98 4.65 -3.72
CA CYS A 414 -20.07 3.29 -3.24
C CYS A 414 -20.33 3.23 -1.72
N ILE A 415 -19.81 4.20 -0.95
CA ILE A 415 -20.05 4.25 0.50
C ILE A 415 -21.48 4.67 0.85
N ILE A 416 -22.09 5.54 0.05
CA ILE A 416 -23.43 6.05 0.32
C ILE A 416 -24.50 4.93 0.33
N ALA A 417 -24.19 3.76 -0.25
CA ALA A 417 -25.00 2.55 -0.08
C ALA A 417 -25.25 2.16 1.40
N ALA A 418 -24.32 2.48 2.31
CA ALA A 418 -24.46 2.21 3.75
C ALA A 418 -25.55 3.05 4.43
N ILE A 419 -25.90 4.20 3.85
CA ILE A 419 -26.84 5.15 4.44
C ILE A 419 -27.89 5.59 3.40
N PRO A 420 -28.78 4.68 2.95
CA PRO A 420 -29.76 5.01 1.91
C PRO A 420 -30.69 6.18 2.27
N ALA A 421 -30.92 6.43 3.56
CA ALA A 421 -31.68 7.58 4.03
C ALA A 421 -30.99 8.92 3.72
N LEU A 422 -29.66 9.00 3.89
CA LEU A 422 -28.87 10.20 3.61
C LEU A 422 -28.91 10.53 2.10
N PHE A 423 -28.77 9.50 1.26
CA PHE A 423 -28.91 9.63 -0.19
C PHE A 423 -30.29 10.14 -0.60
N ARG A 424 -31.36 9.49 -0.13
CA ARG A 424 -32.74 9.89 -0.45
C ARG A 424 -33.05 11.32 0.00
N ASN A 425 -32.59 11.73 1.18
CA ASN A 425 -32.78 13.09 1.66
C ASN A 425 -32.10 14.13 0.74
N TYR A 426 -30.89 13.83 0.26
CA TYR A 426 -30.19 14.69 -0.71
C TYR A 426 -30.87 14.72 -2.09
N CYS A 427 -31.35 13.57 -2.58
CA CYS A 427 -32.14 13.48 -3.80
C CYS A 427 -33.39 14.35 -3.72
N ASN A 428 -34.16 14.20 -2.64
CA ASN A 428 -35.38 14.98 -2.39
C ASN A 428 -35.07 16.49 -2.31
N HIS A 429 -33.96 16.86 -1.66
CA HIS A 429 -33.51 18.25 -1.60
C HIS A 429 -33.25 18.81 -3.01
N LEU A 430 -32.39 18.17 -3.83
CA LEU A 430 -32.12 18.58 -5.21
C LEU A 430 -33.37 18.58 -6.11
N GLN A 431 -34.29 17.66 -5.87
CA GLN A 431 -35.58 17.63 -6.56
C GLN A 431 -36.44 18.86 -6.22
N SER A 432 -36.46 19.30 -4.97
CA SER A 432 -37.17 20.50 -4.51
C SER A 432 -36.45 21.83 -4.80
N SER A 433 -35.13 21.82 -5.02
CA SER A 433 -34.35 23.02 -5.32
C SER A 433 -34.74 23.67 -6.66
N LYS A 434 -34.55 24.99 -6.74
CA LYS A 434 -34.67 25.77 -7.99
C LYS A 434 -33.80 25.15 -9.09
N LYS A 435 -34.38 24.89 -10.26
CA LYS A 435 -33.75 24.18 -11.38
C LYS A 435 -32.73 25.03 -12.15
N THR A 436 -31.60 25.30 -11.52
CA THR A 436 -30.41 25.91 -12.16
C THR A 436 -29.63 24.85 -12.95
N PRO A 437 -28.78 25.23 -13.92
CA PRO A 437 -27.91 24.30 -14.63
C PRO A 437 -27.02 23.46 -13.70
N SER A 438 -26.57 24.03 -12.58
CA SER A 438 -25.82 23.31 -11.54
C SER A 438 -26.65 22.20 -10.89
N VAL A 439 -27.91 22.47 -10.54
CA VAL A 439 -28.83 21.46 -9.97
C VAL A 439 -29.13 20.35 -10.98
N TRP A 440 -29.28 20.66 -12.27
CA TRP A 440 -29.45 19.65 -13.32
C TRP A 440 -28.23 18.71 -13.45
N ARG A 441 -27.01 19.25 -13.46
CA ARG A 441 -25.78 18.43 -13.47
C ARG A 441 -25.68 17.53 -12.24
N LYS A 442 -26.01 18.05 -11.05
CA LYS A 442 -26.03 17.26 -9.80
C LYS A 442 -27.09 16.14 -9.84
N LEU A 443 -28.27 16.42 -10.39
CA LEU A 443 -29.33 15.41 -10.58
C LEU A 443 -28.90 14.31 -11.56
N ALA A 444 -28.22 14.64 -12.66
CA ALA A 444 -27.69 13.65 -13.60
C ALA A 444 -26.72 12.66 -12.92
N LEU A 445 -25.76 13.17 -12.14
CA LEU A 445 -24.81 12.34 -11.37
C LEU A 445 -25.48 11.46 -10.30
N VAL A 446 -26.56 11.96 -9.69
CA VAL A 446 -27.32 11.21 -8.67
C VAL A 446 -28.22 10.14 -9.31
N ASN A 447 -28.77 10.42 -10.49
CA ASN A 447 -29.60 9.48 -11.23
C ASN A 447 -28.75 8.33 -11.80
N SER A 448 -27.56 8.58 -12.36
CA SER A 448 -26.72 7.51 -12.93
C SER A 448 -26.36 6.43 -11.89
N ILE A 449 -26.07 6.83 -10.64
CA ILE A 449 -25.84 5.91 -9.51
C ILE A 449 -27.10 5.10 -9.18
N SER A 450 -28.29 5.67 -9.40
CA SER A 450 -29.57 4.99 -9.16
C SER A 450 -29.86 3.99 -10.26
N ASP A 451 -29.62 4.36 -11.51
CA ASP A 451 -29.83 3.53 -12.70
C ASP A 451 -28.91 2.29 -12.69
N GLU A 452 -27.62 2.47 -12.35
CA GLU A 452 -26.65 1.38 -12.12
C GLU A 452 -27.11 0.39 -11.04
N ARG A 453 -27.88 0.85 -10.04
CA ARG A 453 -28.39 0.02 -8.94
C ARG A 453 -29.72 -0.66 -9.25
N SER A 454 -30.46 -0.20 -10.26
CA SER A 454 -31.70 -0.84 -10.75
C SER A 454 -31.49 -1.85 -11.88
N GLY A 455 -30.23 -2.19 -12.21
CA GLY A 455 -29.90 -3.15 -13.28
C GLY A 455 -30.52 -4.56 -13.11
N ASP A 456 -30.87 -4.96 -11.89
CA ASP A 456 -31.74 -6.11 -11.63
C ASP A 456 -33.23 -5.72 -11.71
N ASN A 457 -33.74 -5.64 -12.95
CA ASN A 457 -35.13 -5.75 -13.44
C ASN A 457 -35.65 -4.59 -14.32
N LEU A 458 -35.88 -4.96 -15.59
CA LEU A 458 -36.94 -4.51 -16.52
C LEU A 458 -36.86 -3.16 -17.25
N GLU A 459 -36.76 -3.33 -18.58
CA GLU A 459 -37.39 -2.57 -19.68
C GLU A 459 -37.10 -1.07 -19.87
N ALA A 460 -36.45 -0.80 -21.01
CA ALA A 460 -36.18 0.53 -21.52
C ALA A 460 -37.46 1.28 -21.91
N VAL A 461 -37.59 2.52 -21.42
CA VAL A 461 -38.50 3.53 -21.99
C VAL A 461 -37.66 4.56 -22.73
N SER A 462 -37.71 4.53 -24.05
CA SER A 462 -37.03 5.49 -24.91
C SER A 462 -37.68 6.88 -24.82
N GLY A 463 -36.92 7.87 -24.38
CA GLY A 463 -37.30 9.29 -24.39
C GLY A 463 -36.23 10.12 -25.10
N VAL A 464 -36.49 10.49 -26.36
CA VAL A 464 -35.61 11.35 -27.17
C VAL A 464 -35.63 12.78 -26.59
N ILE A 465 -34.45 13.36 -26.34
CA ILE A 465 -34.25 14.81 -26.23
C ILE A 465 -32.97 15.16 -27.00
N ASP A 466 -33.07 16.19 -27.84
CA ASP A 466 -32.07 16.56 -28.85
C ASP A 466 -30.75 17.10 -28.29
N ASP A 467 -29.69 16.83 -29.04
CA ASP A 467 -28.34 17.36 -28.89
C ASP A 467 -28.17 18.67 -29.69
N PRO A 468 -27.73 19.77 -29.06
CA PRO A 468 -27.13 20.89 -29.76
C PRO A 468 -25.63 20.99 -29.43
N HIS A 469 -24.79 20.59 -30.38
CA HIS A 469 -23.38 20.95 -30.44
C HIS A 469 -23.17 22.47 -30.27
N SER A 470 -22.34 22.85 -29.30
CA SER A 470 -21.44 24.00 -29.42
C SER A 470 -20.22 23.81 -28.53
N GLU A 471 -19.04 23.79 -29.13
CA GLU A 471 -17.78 24.04 -28.42
C GLU A 471 -17.85 25.46 -27.84
N ASP A 472 -17.65 25.63 -26.54
CA ASP A 472 -17.14 26.89 -25.99
C ASP A 472 -16.55 26.68 -24.59
N MET A 473 -15.26 26.99 -24.47
CA MET A 473 -14.55 27.06 -23.19
C MET A 473 -14.80 28.46 -22.61
N ILE A 474 -15.75 28.63 -21.68
CA ILE A 474 -15.95 29.92 -21.00
C ILE A 474 -16.06 29.75 -19.48
N ASP A 475 -15.29 30.63 -18.85
CA ASP A 475 -15.10 30.99 -17.45
C ASP A 475 -16.36 30.96 -16.55
N LEU A 476 -16.16 30.71 -15.25
CA LEU A 476 -17.20 30.66 -14.22
C LEU A 476 -16.75 31.32 -12.92
N THR A 477 -16.60 32.64 -12.95
CA THR A 477 -16.81 33.48 -11.76
C THR A 477 -17.90 34.51 -12.04
N ASP A 478 -18.94 34.54 -11.21
CA ASP A 478 -19.41 35.85 -10.75
C ASP A 478 -19.97 35.78 -9.32
N SER A 479 -19.67 36.84 -8.59
CA SER A 479 -19.83 37.01 -7.15
C SER A 479 -21.28 37.11 -6.67
N ASP A 480 -21.61 36.50 -5.53
CA ASP A 480 -22.00 37.31 -4.34
C ASP A 480 -22.09 36.52 -3.02
N SER A 481 -21.53 37.12 -1.96
CA SER A 481 -21.63 36.82 -0.51
C SER A 481 -21.12 35.48 0.06
N ASP A 482 -20.01 35.59 0.81
CA ASP A 482 -19.60 34.83 2.01
C ASP A 482 -19.96 33.33 2.14
N ASP A 483 -19.05 32.47 1.68
CA ASP A 483 -18.79 31.17 2.31
C ASP A 483 -17.29 30.81 2.13
N THR A 484 -16.54 30.68 3.23
CA THR A 484 -15.10 30.38 3.21
C THR A 484 -14.86 28.89 2.94
N ILE A 485 -14.77 28.55 1.66
CA ILE A 485 -14.41 27.21 1.18
C ILE A 485 -12.93 26.93 1.53
N ILE A 486 -12.69 25.93 2.38
CA ILE A 486 -11.36 25.33 2.54
C ILE A 486 -11.20 24.30 1.41
N ASP A 487 -10.42 24.67 0.39
CA ASP A 487 -10.03 23.74 -0.66
C ASP A 487 -9.10 22.66 -0.09
N LEU A 488 -9.37 21.38 -0.43
CA LEU A 488 -8.51 20.25 -0.08
C LEU A 488 -7.65 19.76 -1.27
N THR A 489 -7.66 20.53 -2.36
CA THR A 489 -6.77 20.40 -3.51
C THR A 489 -5.95 21.69 -3.63
N ILE A 490 -4.84 21.72 -2.90
CA ILE A 490 -3.67 22.62 -3.07
C ILE A 490 -4.05 24.03 -3.54
N ASP A 491 -4.33 24.94 -2.60
CA ASP A 491 -4.10 26.36 -2.84
C ASP A 491 -3.00 26.91 -1.92
N SER A 492 -2.21 27.79 -2.52
CA SER A 492 -0.99 28.37 -1.99
C SER A 492 -1.29 29.58 -1.10
N ASP A 493 -1.24 29.39 0.22
CA ASP A 493 -0.43 30.23 1.12
C ASP A 493 -0.47 29.75 2.59
N VAL A 494 0.25 28.66 2.87
CA VAL A 494 0.75 28.37 4.22
C VAL A 494 2.24 28.05 4.09
N THR A 495 3.06 29.11 4.19
CA THR A 495 4.53 29.08 4.32
C THR A 495 5.19 27.79 3.84
N VAL A 496 5.12 27.57 2.53
CA VAL A 496 5.97 26.60 1.85
C VAL A 496 7.41 27.01 2.18
N ILE A 497 8.13 26.18 2.93
CA ILE A 497 9.58 26.21 2.85
C ILE A 497 9.88 25.73 1.44
N ASP A 498 10.24 26.68 0.58
CA ASP A 498 10.41 26.51 -0.86
C ASP A 498 11.22 25.25 -1.18
N LEU A 499 10.67 24.42 -2.06
CA LEU A 499 11.28 23.16 -2.50
C LEU A 499 11.68 23.18 -3.98
N THR A 500 11.60 24.33 -4.67
CA THR A 500 11.94 24.44 -6.10
C THR A 500 12.52 25.82 -6.51
N VAL A 501 13.61 26.24 -5.85
CA VAL A 501 14.66 27.17 -6.34
C VAL A 501 15.98 26.74 -5.65
N ASP A 502 17.16 26.58 -6.26
CA ASP A 502 17.65 26.74 -7.65
C ASP A 502 18.59 25.55 -8.03
N MET A 503 19.05 25.49 -9.28
CA MET A 503 19.96 24.52 -9.94
C MET A 503 19.43 23.09 -10.17
#